data_AF-W4J5I2-F1
#
_entry.id   AF-W4J5I2-F1
#
_cell.length_a   1.000
_cell.length_b   1.000
_cell.length_c   1.000
_cell.angle_alpha   90.00
_cell.angle_beta   90.00
_cell.angle_gamma   90.00
#
_symmetry.space_group_name_H-M   'P 1'
#
loop_
_entity.id
_entity.type
_entity.pdbx_description
1 polymer ?
#
loop_
_entity_poly.entity_id
_entity_poly.type
_entity_poly.pdbx_seq_one_letter_code
_entity_poly.pdbx_strand_id
1 'polypeptide(L)'
;MADKTEKFCLNCGVNVGGGVTLSSGVLGGIGAVAVNAWKDAALEAAIDFATKAGAAAGEAAGMKAGKIAVIESLKLLGVEEFWIGMSSEILKMNHYKEVAKLTPVIHPLKYNACKNTTEAVMVKCDAFDIKFDITQADGTTYRFLPGKTVPKVLEEVAAEAELSAKAAEAAESAKVTAEITEQQTALIEAGFNSSITSINASIFAIVVIVLIMVIIYLILRYRRKKKMKKKLQYIKLLEE
;
A
#
# COMPACT_ATOMS: atom_id res chain seq x y z
N MET A 1 45.82 8.96 -6.39
CA MET A 1 44.39 8.70 -6.64
C MET A 1 43.53 8.98 -5.40
N ALA A 2 43.99 8.68 -4.17
CA ALA A 2 43.24 8.91 -2.93
C ALA A 2 43.08 10.39 -2.49
N ASP A 3 43.99 11.28 -2.90
CA ASP A 3 44.00 12.69 -2.50
C ASP A 3 42.80 13.51 -3.07
N LYS A 4 42.19 13.02 -4.16
CA LYS A 4 41.07 13.71 -4.82
C LYS A 4 39.70 13.37 -4.21
N THR A 5 39.59 12.21 -3.57
CA THR A 5 38.36 11.73 -2.91
C THR A 5 38.14 12.37 -1.54
N GLU A 6 39.20 12.75 -0.81
CA GLU A 6 39.08 13.49 0.46
C GLU A 6 38.56 14.92 0.25
N LYS A 7 38.98 15.58 -0.83
CA LYS A 7 38.58 16.96 -1.13
C LYS A 7 37.10 17.07 -1.55
N PHE A 8 36.55 16.01 -2.15
CA PHE A 8 35.13 15.96 -2.52
C PHE A 8 34.22 15.76 -1.31
N CYS A 9 34.65 14.96 -0.32
CA CYS A 9 33.93 14.81 0.95
C CYS A 9 33.92 16.10 1.78
N LEU A 10 35.04 16.84 1.79
CA LEU A 10 35.14 18.16 2.44
C LEU A 10 34.25 19.23 1.79
N ASN A 11 34.00 19.15 0.48
CA ASN A 11 33.18 20.15 -0.23
C ASN A 11 31.67 19.87 -0.20
N CYS A 12 31.25 18.63 0.06
CA CYS A 12 29.83 18.30 0.25
C CYS A 12 29.25 18.91 1.53
N GLY A 13 30.07 19.21 2.54
CA GLY A 13 29.63 19.88 3.77
C GLY A 13 29.59 21.41 3.70
N VAL A 14 30.24 22.02 2.70
CA VAL A 14 30.43 23.48 2.63
C VAL A 14 29.45 24.15 1.66
N ASN A 15 28.89 23.41 0.69
CA ASN A 15 28.09 24.01 -0.39
C ASN A 15 26.57 23.75 -0.32
N VAL A 16 26.08 23.12 0.75
CA VAL A 16 24.65 23.08 1.10
C VAL A 16 24.42 24.00 2.30
N GLY A 17 24.32 25.30 2.03
CA GLY A 17 23.79 26.29 2.97
C GLY A 17 24.84 27.01 3.83
N GLY A 18 25.49 27.99 3.21
CA GLY A 18 26.23 29.13 3.79
C GLY A 18 26.36 29.23 5.31
N GLY A 19 27.60 29.08 5.78
CA GLY A 19 28.21 29.98 6.76
C GLY A 19 27.45 30.24 8.07
N VAL A 20 27.34 29.23 8.93
CA VAL A 20 27.23 29.45 10.39
C VAL A 20 28.20 28.53 11.09
N THR A 21 29.08 29.17 11.85
CA THR A 21 30.10 28.58 12.71
C THR A 21 29.60 27.35 13.46
N LEU A 22 30.40 26.28 13.42
CA LEU A 22 30.25 25.02 14.15
C LEU A 22 30.25 25.25 15.68
N SER A 23 29.13 25.71 16.23
CA SER A 23 28.88 25.73 17.68
C SER A 23 28.06 24.50 18.07
N SER A 24 28.69 23.67 18.91
CA SER A 24 28.31 22.36 19.47
C SER A 24 26.88 22.20 20.05
N GLY A 25 26.04 23.24 20.09
CA GLY A 25 24.65 23.17 20.59
C GLY A 25 23.57 23.07 19.51
N VAL A 26 23.89 23.40 18.26
CA VAL A 26 22.89 23.56 17.18
C VAL A 26 22.81 22.33 16.25
N LEU A 27 23.85 21.49 16.23
CA LEU A 27 23.90 20.25 15.43
C LEU A 27 22.86 19.20 15.86
N GLY A 28 22.48 19.16 17.14
CA GLY A 28 21.39 18.29 17.60
C GLY A 28 20.02 18.73 17.07
N GLY A 29 19.80 20.04 16.89
CA GLY A 29 18.55 20.60 16.39
C GLY A 29 18.44 20.58 14.86
N ILE A 30 19.47 21.03 14.14
CA ILE A 30 19.46 21.08 12.67
C ILE A 30 19.60 19.66 12.07
N GLY A 31 20.40 18.79 12.70
CA GLY A 31 20.49 17.38 12.32
C GLY A 31 19.17 16.64 12.55
N ALA A 32 18.51 16.84 13.69
CA ALA A 32 17.19 16.26 13.95
C ALA A 32 16.11 16.78 12.98
N VAL A 33 16.11 18.08 12.64
CA VAL A 33 15.16 18.64 11.67
C VAL A 33 15.37 18.06 10.27
N ALA A 34 16.62 17.92 9.82
CA ALA A 34 16.93 17.30 8.53
C ALA A 34 16.57 15.80 8.50
N VAL A 35 16.86 15.06 9.59
CA VAL A 35 16.54 13.64 9.73
C VAL A 35 15.02 13.42 9.80
N ASN A 36 14.29 14.27 10.52
CA ASN A 36 12.83 14.21 10.57
C ASN A 36 12.21 14.53 9.20
N ALA A 37 12.72 15.53 8.48
CA ALA A 37 12.27 15.81 7.12
C ALA A 37 12.51 14.65 6.14
N TRP A 38 13.61 13.90 6.31
CA TRP A 38 13.87 12.70 5.51
C TRP A 38 12.94 11.53 5.90
N LYS A 39 12.62 11.40 7.19
CA LYS A 39 11.62 10.42 7.67
C LYS A 39 10.25 10.72 7.08
N ASP A 40 9.84 11.98 7.09
CA ASP A 40 8.55 12.44 6.56
C ASP A 40 8.47 12.21 5.04
N ALA A 41 9.52 12.56 4.29
CA ALA A 41 9.60 12.31 2.86
C ALA A 41 9.59 10.80 2.51
N ALA A 42 10.26 9.96 3.32
CA ALA A 42 10.23 8.51 3.14
C ALA A 42 8.84 7.92 3.42
N LEU A 43 8.13 8.44 4.43
CA LEU A 43 6.77 8.04 4.75
C LEU A 43 5.79 8.44 3.64
N GLU A 44 5.93 9.66 3.10
CA GLU A 44 5.12 10.16 2.00
C GLU A 44 5.30 9.29 0.74
N ALA A 45 6.54 8.96 0.38
CA ALA A 45 6.84 8.06 -0.74
C ALA A 45 6.28 6.65 -0.51
N ALA A 46 6.33 6.14 0.72
CA ALA A 46 5.76 4.84 1.07
C ALA A 46 4.22 4.82 0.94
N ILE A 47 3.54 5.89 1.34
CA ILE A 47 2.08 6.04 1.19
C ILE A 47 1.70 6.15 -0.29
N ASP A 48 2.43 6.92 -1.09
CA ASP A 48 2.20 7.00 -2.55
C ASP A 48 2.38 5.64 -3.23
N PHE A 49 3.41 4.88 -2.84
CA PHE A 49 3.59 3.52 -3.32
C PHE A 49 2.45 2.58 -2.88
N ALA A 50 2.07 2.63 -1.60
CA ALA A 50 1.01 1.79 -1.04
C ALA A 50 -0.34 2.05 -1.70
N THR A 51 -0.68 3.31 -1.95
CA THR A 51 -1.94 3.69 -2.62
C THR A 51 -1.97 3.24 -4.09
N LYS A 52 -0.85 3.35 -4.82
CA LYS A 52 -0.75 2.83 -6.20
C LYS A 52 -0.87 1.32 -6.25
N ALA A 53 -0.20 0.61 -5.34
CA ALA A 53 -0.29 -0.85 -5.24
C ALA A 53 -1.69 -1.31 -4.82
N GLY A 54 -2.31 -0.60 -3.85
CA GLY A 54 -3.67 -0.82 -3.42
C GLY A 54 -4.68 -0.62 -4.54
N ALA A 55 -4.59 0.46 -5.30
CA ALA A 55 -5.47 0.73 -6.44
C ALA A 55 -5.38 -0.37 -7.51
N ALA A 56 -4.16 -0.81 -7.88
CA ALA A 56 -3.96 -1.87 -8.85
C ALA A 56 -4.52 -3.23 -8.36
N ALA A 57 -4.33 -3.56 -7.08
CA ALA A 57 -4.89 -4.77 -6.48
C ALA A 57 -6.42 -4.70 -6.39
N GLY A 58 -6.95 -3.53 -6.02
CA GLY A 58 -8.38 -3.23 -5.98
C GLY A 58 -9.04 -3.43 -7.33
N GLU A 59 -8.50 -2.83 -8.39
CA GLU A 59 -9.05 -2.97 -9.75
C GLU A 59 -9.10 -4.44 -10.19
N ALA A 60 -8.02 -5.21 -9.95
CA ALA A 60 -7.98 -6.63 -10.27
C ALA A 60 -9.03 -7.43 -9.47
N ALA A 61 -9.19 -7.14 -8.18
CA ALA A 61 -10.17 -7.78 -7.31
C ALA A 61 -11.61 -7.44 -7.72
N GLY A 62 -11.89 -6.16 -8.01
CA GLY A 62 -13.18 -5.67 -8.47
C GLY A 62 -13.58 -6.30 -9.79
N MET A 63 -12.67 -6.38 -10.76
CA MET A 63 -12.91 -7.04 -12.05
C MET A 63 -13.24 -8.53 -11.88
N LYS A 64 -12.50 -9.23 -11.01
CA LYS A 64 -12.77 -10.63 -10.71
C LYS A 64 -14.13 -10.83 -10.03
N ALA A 65 -14.44 -10.02 -9.02
CA ALA A 65 -15.69 -10.08 -8.29
C ALA A 65 -16.90 -9.76 -9.18
N GLY A 66 -16.80 -8.73 -10.04
CA GLY A 66 -17.84 -8.40 -11.00
C GLY A 66 -18.12 -9.55 -11.98
N LYS A 67 -17.07 -10.21 -12.50
CA LYS A 67 -17.25 -11.38 -13.37
C LYS A 67 -17.91 -12.55 -12.65
N ILE A 68 -17.54 -12.82 -11.39
CA ILE A 68 -18.15 -13.88 -10.58
C ILE A 68 -19.63 -13.57 -10.32
N ALA A 69 -19.95 -12.33 -9.94
CA ALA A 69 -21.33 -11.89 -9.72
C ALA A 69 -22.19 -12.09 -10.98
N VAL A 70 -21.67 -11.70 -12.16
CA VAL A 70 -22.36 -11.98 -13.44
C VAL A 70 -22.65 -13.48 -13.62
N ILE A 71 -21.67 -14.34 -13.35
CA ILE A 71 -21.83 -15.79 -13.49
C ILE A 71 -22.93 -16.29 -12.55
N GLU A 72 -22.91 -15.88 -11.29
CA GLU A 72 -23.90 -16.28 -10.28
C GLU A 72 -25.31 -15.79 -10.65
N SER A 73 -25.47 -14.53 -11.03
CA SER A 73 -26.77 -13.99 -11.45
C SER A 73 -27.30 -14.71 -12.70
N LEU A 74 -26.46 -14.98 -13.71
CA LEU A 74 -26.89 -15.71 -14.91
C LEU A 74 -27.24 -17.18 -14.63
N LYS A 75 -26.58 -17.83 -13.67
CA LYS A 75 -26.96 -19.17 -13.20
C LYS A 75 -28.33 -19.17 -12.53
N LEU A 76 -28.59 -18.19 -11.67
CA LEU A 76 -29.91 -18.01 -11.04
C LEU A 76 -30.99 -17.75 -12.08
N LEU A 77 -30.67 -17.02 -13.14
CA LEU A 77 -31.55 -16.78 -14.29
C LEU A 77 -31.74 -18.02 -15.19
N GLY A 78 -31.01 -19.11 -14.96
CA GLY A 78 -31.13 -20.37 -15.71
C GLY A 78 -30.43 -20.34 -17.08
N VAL A 79 -29.51 -19.41 -17.31
CA VAL A 79 -28.79 -19.29 -18.61
C VAL A 79 -27.80 -20.45 -18.81
N GLU A 80 -27.23 -21.00 -17.73
CA GLU A 80 -26.29 -22.12 -17.77
C GLU A 80 -26.89 -23.40 -18.38
N GLU A 81 -28.22 -23.56 -18.31
CA GLU A 81 -28.95 -24.69 -18.91
C GLU A 81 -28.85 -24.70 -20.44
N PHE A 82 -28.69 -23.54 -21.06
CA PHE A 82 -28.64 -23.37 -22.52
C PHE A 82 -27.24 -23.05 -23.03
N TRP A 83 -26.39 -22.48 -22.17
CA TRP A 83 -25.04 -22.08 -22.51
C TRP A 83 -24.01 -22.82 -21.66
N ILE A 84 -23.69 -24.03 -22.10
CA ILE A 84 -22.65 -24.85 -21.48
C ILE A 84 -21.29 -24.14 -21.62
N GLY A 85 -20.58 -24.00 -20.51
CA GLY A 85 -19.28 -23.31 -20.48
C GLY A 85 -19.37 -21.78 -20.39
N MET A 86 -20.57 -21.21 -20.22
CA MET A 86 -20.81 -19.78 -20.02
C MET A 86 -19.85 -19.17 -18.99
N SER A 87 -19.65 -19.85 -17.85
CA SER A 87 -18.74 -19.39 -16.79
C SER A 87 -17.31 -19.15 -17.32
N SER A 88 -16.79 -20.03 -18.17
CA SER A 88 -15.45 -19.88 -18.74
C SER A 88 -15.37 -18.70 -19.70
N GLU A 89 -16.39 -18.51 -20.54
CA GLU A 89 -16.45 -17.39 -21.49
C GLU A 89 -16.55 -16.05 -20.76
N ILE A 90 -17.36 -15.96 -19.70
CA ILE A 90 -17.47 -14.74 -18.88
C ILE A 90 -16.15 -14.39 -18.20
N LEU A 91 -15.41 -15.39 -17.71
CA LEU A 91 -14.11 -15.15 -17.09
C LEU A 91 -13.08 -14.58 -18.09
N LYS A 92 -13.17 -14.98 -19.36
CA LYS A 92 -12.30 -14.50 -20.46
C LYS A 92 -12.67 -13.11 -20.99
N MET A 93 -13.89 -12.62 -20.77
CA MET A 93 -14.29 -11.28 -21.24
C MET A 93 -13.34 -10.20 -20.72
N ASN A 94 -13.16 -9.11 -21.46
CA ASN A 94 -12.28 -8.04 -20.98
C ASN A 94 -12.91 -7.35 -19.76
N HIS A 95 -14.22 -7.13 -19.79
CA HIS A 95 -14.95 -6.46 -18.72
C HIS A 95 -16.31 -7.11 -18.42
N TYR A 96 -16.72 -7.17 -17.15
CA TYR A 96 -17.98 -7.81 -16.74
C TYR A 96 -19.22 -7.13 -17.36
N LYS A 97 -19.19 -5.80 -17.56
CA LYS A 97 -20.22 -5.01 -18.27
C LYS A 97 -20.52 -5.47 -19.70
N GLU A 98 -19.65 -6.25 -20.33
CA GLU A 98 -19.94 -6.86 -21.63
C GLU A 98 -21.14 -7.81 -21.59
N VAL A 99 -21.55 -8.26 -20.39
CA VAL A 99 -22.78 -9.06 -20.18
C VAL A 99 -24.02 -8.42 -20.80
N ALA A 100 -24.14 -7.09 -20.77
CA ALA A 100 -25.27 -6.37 -21.36
C ALA A 100 -25.39 -6.59 -22.89
N LYS A 101 -24.31 -7.03 -23.53
CA LYS A 101 -24.22 -7.29 -24.98
C LYS A 101 -24.37 -8.77 -25.33
N LEU A 102 -24.71 -9.64 -24.37
CA LEU A 102 -24.82 -11.09 -24.60
C LEU A 102 -26.17 -11.54 -25.13
N THR A 103 -27.13 -10.64 -25.34
CA THR A 103 -28.40 -10.96 -26.01
C THR A 103 -28.24 -11.75 -27.33
N PRO A 104 -27.39 -11.36 -28.30
CA PRO A 104 -27.16 -12.11 -29.53
C PRO A 104 -26.52 -13.49 -29.32
N VAL A 105 -25.96 -13.78 -28.14
CA VAL A 105 -25.41 -15.10 -27.79
C VAL A 105 -26.48 -15.96 -27.11
N ILE A 106 -27.17 -15.40 -26.12
CA ILE A 106 -28.15 -16.12 -25.29
C ILE A 106 -29.41 -16.47 -26.10
N HIS A 107 -29.92 -15.52 -26.90
CA HIS A 107 -31.16 -15.67 -27.65
C HIS A 107 -31.14 -16.87 -28.61
N PRO A 108 -30.16 -17.04 -29.53
CA PRO A 108 -30.15 -18.18 -30.44
C PRO A 108 -29.92 -19.52 -29.73
N LEU A 109 -29.11 -19.56 -28.66
CA LEU A 109 -28.88 -20.79 -27.88
C LEU A 109 -30.19 -21.28 -27.26
N LYS A 110 -30.90 -20.36 -26.59
CA LYS A 110 -32.23 -20.65 -26.05
C LYS A 110 -33.20 -21.07 -27.16
N TYR A 111 -33.31 -20.27 -28.23
CA TYR A 111 -34.25 -20.54 -29.32
C TYR A 111 -34.04 -21.94 -29.91
N ASN A 112 -32.79 -22.34 -30.17
CA ASN A 112 -32.49 -23.66 -30.69
C ASN A 112 -32.81 -24.78 -29.70
N ALA A 113 -32.57 -24.57 -28.41
CA ALA A 113 -32.90 -25.54 -27.37
C ALA A 113 -34.42 -25.74 -27.20
N CYS A 114 -35.21 -24.67 -27.42
CA CYS A 114 -36.66 -24.68 -27.23
C CYS A 114 -37.46 -25.03 -28.50
N LYS A 115 -36.83 -25.05 -29.70
CA LYS A 115 -37.55 -25.19 -30.98
C LYS A 115 -38.14 -26.58 -31.25
N ASN A 116 -37.48 -27.66 -30.83
CA ASN A 116 -37.90 -29.05 -31.10
C ASN A 116 -37.45 -29.97 -29.96
N THR A 117 -38.16 -29.94 -28.84
CA THR A 117 -37.63 -30.49 -27.60
C THR A 117 -38.64 -31.29 -26.79
N THR A 118 -38.16 -32.01 -25.79
CA THR A 118 -38.98 -32.82 -24.89
C THR A 118 -39.68 -31.94 -23.86
N GLU A 119 -40.73 -32.44 -23.21
CA GLU A 119 -41.43 -31.73 -22.12
C GLU A 119 -40.47 -31.24 -21.03
N ALA A 120 -39.42 -32.02 -20.72
CA ALA A 120 -38.43 -31.66 -19.71
C ALA A 120 -37.62 -30.39 -20.07
N VAL A 121 -37.39 -30.13 -21.35
CA VAL A 121 -36.67 -28.92 -21.80
C VAL A 121 -37.63 -27.74 -21.96
N MET A 122 -38.89 -28.00 -22.34
CA MET A 122 -39.94 -26.97 -22.34
C MET A 122 -40.11 -26.32 -20.96
N VAL A 123 -40.10 -27.11 -19.88
CA VAL A 123 -40.15 -26.57 -18.50
C VAL A 123 -38.99 -25.61 -18.21
N LYS A 124 -37.79 -25.88 -18.75
CA LYS A 124 -36.64 -24.99 -18.60
C LYS A 124 -36.79 -23.71 -19.43
N CYS A 125 -37.36 -23.82 -20.63
CA CYS A 125 -37.66 -22.68 -21.50
C CYS A 125 -38.69 -21.74 -20.84
N ASP A 126 -39.75 -22.29 -20.27
CA ASP A 126 -40.78 -21.53 -19.56
C ASP A 126 -40.20 -20.87 -18.30
N ALA A 127 -39.37 -21.59 -17.54
CA ALA A 127 -38.69 -21.03 -16.38
C ALA A 127 -37.76 -19.87 -16.74
N PHE A 128 -37.07 -19.94 -17.88
CA PHE A 128 -36.29 -18.82 -18.41
C PHE A 128 -37.21 -17.65 -18.75
N ASP A 129 -38.30 -17.89 -19.48
CA ASP A 129 -39.22 -16.82 -19.90
C ASP A 129 -39.85 -16.09 -18.72
N ILE A 130 -40.17 -16.79 -17.64
CA ILE A 130 -40.66 -16.18 -16.40
C ILE A 130 -39.56 -15.31 -15.76
N LYS A 131 -38.34 -15.83 -15.62
CA LYS A 131 -37.22 -15.11 -14.98
C LYS A 131 -36.77 -13.88 -15.75
N PHE A 132 -36.96 -13.87 -17.07
CA PHE A 132 -36.69 -12.73 -17.94
C PHE A 132 -37.92 -11.84 -18.19
N ASP A 133 -39.01 -12.03 -17.42
CA ASP A 133 -40.28 -11.29 -17.54
C ASP A 133 -40.92 -11.37 -18.95
N ILE A 134 -40.58 -12.37 -19.75
CA ILE A 134 -41.16 -12.57 -21.08
C ILE A 134 -42.60 -13.09 -20.95
N THR A 135 -42.81 -14.07 -20.08
CA THR A 135 -44.12 -14.63 -19.73
C THR A 135 -44.48 -14.31 -18.29
N GLN A 136 -45.77 -14.32 -17.97
CA GLN A 136 -46.25 -14.20 -16.59
C GLN A 136 -45.93 -15.47 -15.79
N ALA A 137 -46.09 -15.42 -14.47
CA ALA A 137 -45.91 -16.58 -13.59
C ALA A 137 -46.86 -17.76 -13.90
N ASP A 138 -47.87 -17.55 -14.75
CA ASP A 138 -48.73 -18.60 -15.31
C ASP A 138 -48.07 -19.40 -16.45
N GLY A 139 -46.87 -19.01 -16.88
CA GLY A 139 -46.07 -19.65 -17.92
C GLY A 139 -46.64 -19.52 -19.34
N THR A 140 -47.82 -18.93 -19.52
CA THR A 140 -48.60 -19.02 -20.78
C THR A 140 -48.94 -17.66 -21.35
N THR A 141 -49.09 -16.64 -20.50
CA THR A 141 -49.41 -15.29 -20.96
C THR A 141 -48.13 -14.51 -21.24
N TYR A 142 -47.91 -14.14 -22.50
CA TYR A 142 -46.81 -13.26 -22.89
C TYR A 142 -47.05 -11.82 -22.38
N ARG A 143 -46.10 -11.29 -21.62
CA ARG A 143 -46.15 -9.94 -21.06
C ARG A 143 -45.31 -8.97 -21.87
N PHE A 144 -44.10 -9.36 -22.23
CA PHE A 144 -43.15 -8.50 -22.91
C PHE A 144 -42.40 -9.23 -24.03
N LEU A 145 -41.85 -8.44 -24.97
CA LEU A 145 -41.09 -8.97 -26.09
C LEU A 145 -39.67 -9.36 -25.64
N PRO A 146 -39.18 -10.58 -25.98
CA PRO A 146 -37.82 -11.03 -25.64
C PRO A 146 -36.72 -10.06 -26.08
N GLY A 147 -36.90 -9.42 -27.24
CA GLY A 147 -35.94 -8.46 -27.78
C GLY A 147 -35.78 -7.17 -26.96
N LYS A 148 -36.66 -6.92 -25.97
CA LYS A 148 -36.56 -5.78 -25.06
C LYS A 148 -36.23 -6.18 -23.63
N THR A 149 -36.80 -7.27 -23.12
CA THR A 149 -36.59 -7.67 -21.72
C THR A 149 -35.25 -8.36 -21.50
N VAL A 150 -34.77 -9.16 -22.46
CA VAL A 150 -33.47 -9.83 -22.31
C VAL A 150 -32.33 -8.81 -22.15
N PRO A 151 -32.19 -7.77 -23.01
CA PRO A 151 -31.21 -6.71 -22.78
C PRO A 151 -31.38 -6.03 -21.43
N LYS A 152 -32.62 -5.70 -21.03
CA LYS A 152 -32.91 -5.02 -19.76
C LYS A 152 -32.43 -5.83 -18.54
N VAL A 153 -32.74 -7.13 -18.49
CA VAL A 153 -32.29 -8.00 -17.39
C VAL A 153 -30.76 -8.12 -17.38
N LEU A 154 -30.12 -8.19 -18.56
CA LEU A 154 -28.66 -8.22 -18.63
C LEU A 154 -28.02 -6.89 -18.20
N GLU A 155 -28.68 -5.76 -18.41
CA GLU A 155 -28.28 -4.45 -17.86
C GLU A 155 -28.41 -4.42 -16.34
N GLU A 156 -29.49 -4.97 -15.78
CA GLU A 156 -29.67 -5.11 -14.33
C GLU A 156 -28.59 -6.00 -13.71
N VAL A 157 -28.26 -7.13 -14.35
CA VAL A 157 -27.13 -7.99 -13.96
C VAL A 157 -25.80 -7.25 -14.03
N ALA A 158 -25.57 -6.42 -15.06
CA ALA A 158 -24.36 -5.61 -15.16
C ALA A 158 -24.27 -4.58 -14.02
N ALA A 159 -25.40 -4.00 -13.62
CA ALA A 159 -25.48 -3.04 -12.52
C ALA A 159 -25.23 -3.71 -11.16
N GLU A 160 -25.81 -4.88 -10.91
CA GLU A 160 -25.54 -5.68 -9.71
C GLU A 160 -24.06 -6.08 -9.63
N ALA A 161 -23.50 -6.54 -10.75
CA ALA A 161 -22.08 -6.87 -10.85
C ALA A 161 -21.17 -5.66 -10.60
N GLU A 162 -21.58 -4.45 -11.01
CA GLU A 162 -20.85 -3.22 -10.72
C GLU A 162 -20.83 -2.90 -9.22
N LEU A 163 -21.91 -3.17 -8.49
CA LEU A 163 -21.93 -3.01 -7.03
C LEU A 163 -20.94 -3.97 -6.36
N SER A 164 -20.97 -5.25 -6.74
CA SER A 164 -20.04 -6.27 -6.24
C SER A 164 -18.59 -5.96 -6.60
N ALA A 165 -18.34 -5.46 -7.81
CA ALA A 165 -17.02 -5.05 -8.26
C ALA A 165 -16.48 -3.89 -7.41
N LYS A 166 -17.27 -2.82 -7.23
CA LYS A 166 -16.86 -1.65 -6.43
C LYS A 166 -16.61 -2.00 -4.96
N ALA A 167 -17.44 -2.88 -4.40
CA ALA A 167 -17.27 -3.33 -3.02
C ALA A 167 -15.94 -4.09 -2.85
N ALA A 168 -15.63 -5.02 -3.76
CA ALA A 168 -14.39 -5.79 -3.71
C ALA A 168 -13.16 -4.93 -4.00
N GLU A 169 -13.25 -3.99 -4.94
CA GLU A 169 -12.20 -3.02 -5.26
C GLU A 169 -11.84 -2.17 -4.05
N ALA A 170 -12.85 -1.56 -3.41
CA ALA A 170 -12.63 -0.74 -2.23
C ALA A 170 -12.04 -1.54 -1.06
N ALA A 171 -12.55 -2.76 -0.82
CA ALA A 171 -12.07 -3.63 0.25
C ALA A 171 -10.60 -4.04 0.04
N GLU A 172 -10.24 -4.52 -1.15
CA GLU A 172 -8.87 -4.98 -1.41
C GLU A 172 -7.89 -3.81 -1.50
N SER A 173 -8.29 -2.69 -2.10
CA SER A 173 -7.47 -1.48 -2.14
C SER A 173 -7.14 -0.97 -0.74
N ALA A 174 -8.15 -0.90 0.14
CA ALA A 174 -7.95 -0.47 1.53
C ALA A 174 -7.03 -1.43 2.29
N LYS A 175 -7.25 -2.75 2.14
CA LYS A 175 -6.44 -3.78 2.79
C LYS A 175 -4.98 -3.73 2.35
N VAL A 176 -4.70 -3.75 1.05
CA VAL A 176 -3.33 -3.74 0.52
C VAL A 176 -2.62 -2.43 0.86
N THR A 177 -3.33 -1.29 0.78
CA THR A 177 -2.76 0.00 1.18
C THR A 177 -2.37 -0.01 2.66
N ALA A 178 -3.25 -0.51 3.54
CA ALA A 178 -2.98 -0.60 4.97
C ALA A 178 -1.81 -1.52 5.29
N GLU A 179 -1.78 -2.73 4.71
CA GLU A 179 -0.69 -3.71 4.90
C GLU A 179 0.67 -3.14 4.48
N ILE A 180 0.74 -2.52 3.29
CA ILE A 180 2.00 -1.94 2.81
C ILE A 180 2.39 -0.72 3.66
N THR A 181 1.44 0.13 4.04
CA THR A 181 1.73 1.32 4.86
C THR A 181 2.24 0.91 6.24
N GLU A 182 1.64 -0.08 6.87
CA GLU A 182 2.09 -0.61 8.17
C GLU A 182 3.50 -1.19 8.07
N GLN A 183 3.76 -2.04 7.07
CA GLN A 183 5.07 -2.64 6.85
C GLN A 183 6.14 -1.58 6.58
N GLN A 184 5.88 -0.62 5.68
CA GLN A 184 6.84 0.43 5.34
C GLN A 184 7.08 1.36 6.52
N THR A 185 6.04 1.73 7.27
CA THR A 185 6.19 2.55 8.48
C THR A 185 7.05 1.84 9.51
N ALA A 186 6.80 0.55 9.78
CA ALA A 186 7.60 -0.24 10.71
C ALA A 186 9.07 -0.35 10.27
N LEU A 187 9.33 -0.56 8.97
CA LEU A 187 10.69 -0.61 8.43
C LEU A 187 11.41 0.73 8.53
N ILE A 188 10.73 1.84 8.21
CA ILE A 188 11.26 3.19 8.36
C ILE A 188 11.57 3.45 9.83
N GLU A 189 10.64 3.21 10.75
CA GLU A 189 10.86 3.41 12.18
C GLU A 189 12.00 2.56 12.74
N ALA A 190 12.09 1.29 12.34
CA ALA A 190 13.19 0.41 12.72
C ALA A 190 14.55 0.93 12.22
N GLY A 191 14.62 1.38 10.96
CA GLY A 191 15.82 1.95 10.36
C GLY A 191 16.27 3.26 11.06
N PHE A 192 15.32 4.14 11.35
CA PHE A 192 15.60 5.40 12.07
C PHE A 192 16.01 5.14 13.53
N ASN A 193 15.33 4.26 14.26
CA ASN A 193 15.67 3.92 15.65
C ASN A 193 17.05 3.27 15.76
N SER A 194 17.41 2.40 14.82
CA SER A 194 18.75 1.82 14.74
C SER A 194 19.82 2.91 14.53
N SER A 195 19.57 3.84 13.63
CA SER A 195 20.47 4.97 13.32
C SER A 195 20.62 5.92 14.51
N ILE A 196 19.53 6.25 15.21
CA ILE A 196 19.55 7.09 16.42
C ILE A 196 20.33 6.41 17.54
N THR A 197 20.16 5.10 17.71
CA THR A 197 20.89 4.32 18.73
C THR A 197 22.40 4.33 18.45
N SER A 198 22.79 4.16 17.18
CA SER A 198 24.18 4.30 16.73
C SER A 198 24.76 5.69 17.02
N ILE A 199 24.01 6.75 16.68
CA ILE A 199 24.42 8.14 16.94
C ILE A 199 24.55 8.40 18.45
N ASN A 200 23.57 8.02 19.25
CA ASN A 200 23.61 8.18 20.71
C ASN A 200 24.76 7.40 21.34
N ALA A 201 25.03 6.17 20.91
CA ALA A 201 26.17 5.39 21.39
C ALA A 201 27.50 6.10 21.13
N SER A 202 27.66 6.73 19.96
CA SER A 202 28.85 7.54 19.65
C SER A 202 28.96 8.78 20.54
N ILE A 203 27.84 9.46 20.84
CA ILE A 203 27.80 10.63 21.74
C ILE A 203 28.18 10.22 23.16
N PHE A 204 27.61 9.12 23.69
CA PHE A 204 27.97 8.60 25.00
C PHE A 204 29.46 8.21 25.06
N ALA A 205 30.01 7.59 24.02
CA ALA A 205 31.43 7.26 23.95
C ALA A 205 32.32 8.52 24.00
N ILE A 206 31.98 9.57 23.24
CA ILE A 206 32.71 10.85 23.26
C ILE A 206 32.63 11.52 24.64
N VAL A 207 31.44 11.55 25.26
CA VAL A 207 31.25 12.12 26.60
C VAL A 207 32.09 11.39 27.66
N VAL A 208 32.15 10.06 27.59
CA VAL A 208 32.97 9.24 28.51
C VAL A 208 34.46 9.54 28.33
N ILE A 209 34.95 9.67 27.09
CA ILE A 209 36.36 10.01 26.82
C ILE A 209 36.71 11.40 27.39
N VAL A 210 35.85 12.40 27.19
CA VAL A 210 36.05 13.75 27.72
C VAL A 210 36.06 13.76 29.26
N LEU A 211 35.15 13.04 29.91
CA LEU A 211 35.11 12.92 31.37
C LEU A 211 36.42 12.34 31.94
N ILE A 212 36.96 11.30 31.31
CA ILE A 212 38.24 10.70 31.71
C ILE A 212 39.38 11.72 31.60
N MET A 213 39.44 12.50 30.51
CA MET A 213 40.46 13.54 30.35
C MET A 213 40.37 14.61 31.43
N VAL A 214 39.16 15.04 31.79
CA VAL A 214 38.93 16.04 32.85
C VAL A 214 39.41 15.52 34.22
N ILE A 215 39.09 14.27 34.56
CA ILE A 215 39.51 13.65 35.83
C ILE A 215 41.04 13.58 35.91
N ILE A 216 41.70 13.05 34.87
CA ILE A 216 43.17 12.97 34.81
C ILE A 216 43.79 14.37 34.90
N TYR A 217 43.25 15.33 34.16
CA TYR A 217 43.69 16.72 34.20
C TYR A 217 43.60 17.32 35.61
N LEU A 218 42.47 17.11 36.31
CA LEU A 218 42.28 17.60 37.68
C LEU A 218 43.28 16.96 38.66
N ILE A 219 43.53 15.65 38.53
CA ILE A 219 44.54 14.94 39.35
C ILE A 219 45.94 15.52 39.09
N LEU A 220 46.32 15.69 37.82
CA LEU A 220 47.63 16.24 37.44
C LEU A 220 47.78 17.70 37.91
N ARG A 221 46.73 18.52 37.74
CA ARG A 221 46.70 19.91 38.20
C ARG A 221 46.82 20.00 39.71
N TYR A 222 46.12 19.13 40.43
CA TYR A 222 46.20 19.05 41.89
C TYR A 222 47.61 18.65 42.35
N ARG A 223 48.23 17.63 41.73
CA ARG A 223 49.61 17.21 42.02
C ARG A 223 50.62 18.33 41.73
N ARG A 224 50.48 19.06 40.62
CA ARG A 224 51.34 20.22 40.30
C ARG A 224 51.22 21.30 41.36
N LYS A 225 49.99 21.69 41.77
CA LYS A 225 49.80 22.68 42.84
C LYS A 225 50.40 22.23 44.17
N LYS A 226 50.26 20.95 44.55
CA LYS A 226 50.86 20.40 45.78
C LYS A 226 52.40 20.42 45.72
N LYS A 227 53.00 20.09 44.58
CA LYS A 227 54.45 20.22 44.37
C LYS A 227 54.91 21.68 44.52
N MET A 228 54.19 22.64 43.96
CA MET A 228 54.55 24.06 44.07
C MET A 228 54.44 24.59 45.51
N LYS A 229 53.41 24.18 46.26
CA LYS A 229 53.29 24.53 47.68
C LYS A 229 54.45 23.98 48.52
N LYS A 230 54.88 22.74 48.26
CA LYS A 230 56.06 22.17 48.91
C LYS A 230 57.34 22.94 48.57
N LYS A 231 57.55 23.31 47.30
CA LYS A 231 58.72 24.10 46.88
C LYS A 231 58.80 25.46 47.60
N LEU A 232 57.68 26.15 47.78
CA LEU A 232 57.64 27.43 48.52
C LEU A 232 58.03 27.27 49.99
N GLN A 233 57.70 26.14 50.63
CA GLN A 233 58.12 25.88 52.01
C GLN A 233 59.63 25.61 52.11
N TYR A 234 60.22 24.91 51.14
CA TYR A 234 61.67 24.67 51.13
C TYR A 234 62.50 25.94 50.90
N ILE A 235 62.03 26.87 50.05
CA ILE A 235 62.74 28.14 49.83
C ILE A 235 62.78 28.97 51.12
N LYS A 236 61.68 29.01 51.88
CA LYS A 236 61.61 29.75 53.14
C LYS A 236 62.53 29.21 54.24
N LEU A 237 62.85 27.91 54.24
CA LEU A 237 63.73 27.29 55.24
C LEU A 237 65.23 27.51 54.96
N LEU A 238 65.61 27.98 53.77
CA LEU A 238 67.00 28.25 53.39
C LEU A 238 67.37 29.73 53.54
N GLU A 239 66.42 30.57 53.90
CA GLU A 239 66.57 32.02 54.04
C GLU A 239 66.69 32.47 55.51
N GLU A 240 66.59 31.51 56.45
CA GLU A 240 67.04 31.61 57.87
C GLU A 240 68.42 30.97 58.02
#